data_AF-A0A7C5S5W2-F1
#
_entry.id   AF-A0A7C5S5W2-F1
#
_cell.length_a   1.000
_cell.length_b   1.000
_cell.length_c   1.000
_cell.angle_alpha   90.00
_cell.angle_beta   90.00
_cell.angle_gamma   90.00
#
_symmetry.space_group_name_H-M   'P 1'
#
loop_
_entity.id
_entity.type
_entity.pdbx_description
1 polymer ?
#
loop_
_entity_poly.entity_id
_entity_poly.type
_entity_poly.pdbx_seq_one_letter_code
_entity_poly.pdbx_strand_id
1 'polypeptide(L)'
;MNIIKTSFTLIIVLLLLGSCLQPASTGKNENPLISTIAENLDDYPVRVLYFHSTNRCQLCLSIEKQVKETVMVEYRDQVESGRLKLFLC
;
A
#
# COMPACT_ATOMS: atom_id res chain seq x y z
N MET A 1 17.97 40.60 -34.02
CA MET A 1 16.74 40.21 -33.28
C MET A 1 16.16 38.84 -33.68
N ASN A 2 16.81 38.08 -34.58
CA ASN A 2 16.33 36.74 -34.99
C ASN A 2 17.09 35.60 -34.30
N ILE A 3 18.36 35.83 -33.92
CA ILE A 3 19.23 34.84 -33.24
C ILE A 3 18.75 34.56 -31.80
N ILE A 4 18.23 35.57 -31.10
CA ILE A 4 17.67 35.42 -29.75
C ILE A 4 16.36 34.62 -29.82
N LYS A 5 15.54 34.83 -30.87
CA LYS A 5 14.29 34.10 -31.07
C LYS A 5 14.54 32.63 -31.42
N THR A 6 15.48 32.33 -32.31
CA THR A 6 15.82 30.94 -32.67
C THR A 6 16.42 30.17 -31.50
N SER A 7 17.22 30.83 -30.65
CA SER A 7 17.78 30.23 -29.44
C SER A 7 16.69 29.93 -28.39
N PHE A 8 15.71 30.82 -28.23
CA PHE A 8 14.59 30.60 -27.31
C PHE A 8 13.68 29.43 -27.76
N THR A 9 13.41 29.32 -29.06
CA THR A 9 12.61 28.23 -29.62
C THR A 9 13.29 26.86 -29.46
N LEU A 10 14.63 26.81 -29.59
CA LEU A 10 15.39 25.58 -29.43
C LEU A 10 15.31 25.00 -28.00
N ILE A 11 15.35 25.87 -27.00
CA ILE A 11 15.29 25.49 -25.57
C ILE A 11 13.93 24.87 -25.22
N ILE A 12 12.84 25.42 -25.76
CA ILE A 12 11.47 24.92 -25.53
C ILE A 12 11.28 23.51 -26.11
N VAL A 13 11.84 23.25 -27.30
CA VAL A 13 11.78 21.92 -27.93
C VAL A 13 12.58 20.88 -27.13
N LEU A 14 13.73 21.27 -26.56
CA LEU A 14 14.55 20.38 -25.73
C LEU A 14 13.82 19.97 -24.42
N LEU A 15 13.09 20.90 -23.80
CA LEU A 15 12.33 20.65 -22.58
C LEU A 15 11.16 19.69 -22.80
N LEU A 16 10.52 19.73 -23.98
CA LEU A 16 9.39 18.85 -24.29
C LEU A 16 9.81 17.38 -24.49
N LEU A 17 11.04 17.14 -24.96
CA LEU A 17 11.56 15.79 -25.24
C LEU A 17 12.07 15.05 -23.99
N GLY A 18 12.28 15.75 -22.87
CA GLY A 18 12.77 15.16 -21.62
C GLY A 18 11.73 14.40 -20.78
N SER A 19 10.44 14.48 -21.14
CA SER A 19 9.33 13.98 -20.29
C SER A 19 9.05 12.48 -20.42
N CYS A 20 9.70 11.78 -21.36
CA CYS A 20 9.37 10.39 -21.69
C CYS A 20 10.30 9.33 -21.06
N LEU A 21 11.29 9.73 -20.25
CA LEU A 21 12.15 8.78 -19.52
C LEU A 21 11.76 8.72 -18.05
N GLN A 22 10.63 8.07 -17.75
CA GLN A 22 10.36 7.57 -16.41
C GLN A 22 10.77 6.09 -16.36
N PRO A 23 11.79 5.70 -15.59
CA PRO A 23 12.03 4.29 -15.32
C PRO A 23 10.82 3.72 -14.59
N ALA A 24 10.24 2.65 -15.14
CA ALA A 24 9.20 1.89 -14.47
C ALA A 24 9.78 1.33 -13.16
N SER A 25 9.36 1.89 -12.03
CA SER A 25 9.69 1.36 -10.72
C SER A 25 8.91 0.06 -10.51
N THR A 26 9.50 -1.08 -10.88
CA THR A 26 9.10 -2.39 -10.35
C THR A 26 9.53 -2.44 -8.89
N GLY A 27 8.71 -1.85 -8.02
CA GLY A 27 8.86 -2.01 -6.58
C GLY A 27 8.46 -3.43 -6.21
N LYS A 28 9.44 -4.29 -5.93
CA LYS A 28 9.20 -5.45 -5.05
C LYS A 28 8.92 -4.89 -3.66
N ASN A 29 7.65 -4.55 -3.41
CA ASN A 29 7.17 -4.17 -2.08
C ASN A 29 6.91 -5.45 -1.31
N GLU A 30 7.98 -6.05 -0.80
CA GLU A 30 7.88 -7.17 0.13
C GLU A 30 7.35 -6.59 1.45
N ASN A 31 6.03 -6.66 1.66
CA ASN A 31 5.43 -6.15 2.89
C ASN A 31 5.85 -7.10 4.04
N PRO A 32 6.62 -6.63 5.04
CA PRO A 32 7.13 -7.49 6.11
C PRO A 32 6.02 -8.20 6.89
N LEU A 33 4.80 -7.67 6.87
CA LEU A 33 3.63 -8.32 7.48
C LEU A 33 3.19 -9.57 6.71
N ILE A 34 3.33 -9.58 5.37
CA ILE A 34 3.03 -10.74 4.52
C ILE A 34 4.02 -11.87 4.79
N SER A 35 5.31 -11.58 4.93
CA SER A 35 6.31 -12.60 5.24
C SER A 35 6.11 -13.16 6.65
N THR A 36 5.79 -12.32 7.64
CA THR A 36 5.44 -12.81 8.99
C THR A 36 4.19 -13.70 8.99
N ILE A 37 3.16 -13.40 8.18
CA ILE A 37 2.00 -14.28 8.05
C ILE A 37 2.40 -15.63 7.45
N ALA A 38 3.23 -15.62 6.40
CA ALA A 38 3.69 -16.84 5.73
C ALA A 38 4.55 -17.74 6.62
N GLU A 39 5.40 -17.14 7.47
CA GLU A 39 6.27 -17.88 8.40
C GLU A 39 5.50 -18.49 9.59
N ASN A 40 4.37 -17.90 9.98
CA ASN A 40 3.59 -18.31 11.16
C ASN A 40 2.19 -18.85 10.77
N LEU A 41 2.11 -19.51 9.60
CA LEU A 41 0.87 -20.10 9.07
C LEU A 41 0.26 -21.17 9.99
N ASP A 42 1.04 -21.78 10.88
CA ASP A 42 0.56 -22.86 11.77
C ASP A 42 0.24 -22.37 13.20
N ASP A 43 0.64 -21.16 13.57
CA ASP A 43 0.53 -20.63 14.94
C ASP A 43 -0.89 -20.21 15.33
N TYR A 44 -1.73 -19.92 14.32
CA TYR A 44 -3.08 -19.39 14.52
C TYR A 44 -4.11 -20.22 13.76
N PRO A 45 -5.02 -20.93 14.45
CA PRO A 45 -6.09 -21.70 13.83
C PRO A 45 -6.99 -20.86 12.91
N VAL A 46 -7.24 -19.60 13.27
CA VAL A 46 -8.03 -18.66 12.47
C VAL A 46 -7.25 -17.37 12.27
N ARG A 47 -7.19 -16.90 11.02
CA ARG A 47 -6.53 -15.65 10.65
C ARG A 47 -7.50 -14.74 9.91
N VAL A 48 -7.54 -13.48 10.32
CA VAL A 48 -8.28 -12.42 9.65
C VAL A 48 -7.26 -11.50 8.99
N LEU A 49 -7.30 -11.41 7.66
CA LEU A 49 -6.37 -10.58 6.89
C LEU A 49 -7.14 -9.39 6.30
N TYR A 50 -6.69 -8.17 6.61
CA TYR A 50 -7.22 -6.96 6.03
C TYR A 50 -6.14 -6.26 5.21
N PHE A 51 -6.30 -6.25 3.89
CA PHE A 51 -5.37 -5.61 2.95
C PHE A 51 -5.91 -4.28 2.49
N HIS A 52 -5.04 -3.27 2.45
CA HIS A 52 -5.40 -1.98 1.86
C HIS A 52 -4.27 -1.36 1.05
N SER A 53 -4.60 -0.45 0.14
CA SER A 53 -3.60 0.42 -0.49
C SER A 53 -3.21 1.56 0.45
N THR A 54 -2.10 2.25 0.17
CA THR A 54 -1.66 3.41 0.96
C THR A 54 -2.71 4.53 0.98
N ASN A 55 -3.40 4.75 -0.14
CA ASN A 55 -4.43 5.78 -0.25
C ASN A 55 -5.82 5.18 0.01
N ARG A 56 -6.24 5.19 1.27
CA ARG A 56 -7.52 4.62 1.72
C ARG A 56 -8.65 5.63 1.58
N CYS A 57 -9.77 5.20 0.99
CA CYS A 57 -11.00 5.98 1.00
C CYS A 57 -11.74 5.85 2.35
N GLN A 58 -12.73 6.70 2.60
CA GLN A 58 -13.51 6.70 3.86
C GLN A 58 -14.19 5.35 4.15
N LEU A 59 -14.62 4.63 3.12
CA LEU A 59 -15.19 3.31 3.28
C LEU A 59 -14.14 2.29 3.78
N CYS A 60 -12.93 2.29 3.21
CA CYS A 60 -11.84 1.44 3.69
C CYS A 60 -11.54 1.71 5.17
N LEU A 61 -11.48 2.98 5.58
CA LEU A 61 -11.27 3.34 7.00
C LEU A 61 -12.39 2.82 7.91
N SER A 62 -13.63 2.90 7.43
CA SER A 62 -14.81 2.44 8.17
C SER A 62 -14.85 0.92 8.30
N ILE A 63 -14.46 0.20 7.24
CA ILE A 63 -14.33 -1.26 7.25
C ILE A 63 -13.23 -1.67 8.25
N GLU A 64 -12.05 -1.06 8.19
CA GLU A 64 -10.97 -1.37 9.12
C GLU A 64 -11.39 -1.17 10.57
N LYS A 65 -12.08 -0.07 10.86
CA LYS A 65 -12.62 0.20 12.21
C LYS A 65 -13.56 -0.91 12.65
N GLN A 66 -14.54 -1.27 11.82
CA GLN A 66 -15.49 -2.33 12.16
C GLN A 66 -14.82 -3.69 12.31
N VAL A 67 -13.88 -4.04 11.43
CA VAL A 67 -13.13 -5.31 11.54
C VAL A 67 -12.37 -5.37 12.86
N LYS A 68 -11.67 -4.29 13.23
CA LYS A 68 -10.96 -4.20 14.52
C LYS A 68 -11.91 -4.36 15.68
N GLU A 69 -13.02 -3.62 15.67
CA GLU A 69 -14.01 -3.64 16.76
C GLU A 69 -14.62 -5.04 16.91
N THR A 70 -15.11 -5.63 15.83
CA THR A 70 -15.65 -7.00 15.84
C THR A 70 -14.63 -8.01 16.36
N VAL A 71 -13.39 -7.96 15.89
CA VAL A 71 -12.36 -8.92 16.35
C VAL A 71 -12.00 -8.73 17.82
N MET A 72 -11.83 -7.48 18.28
CA MET A 72 -11.35 -7.19 19.64
C MET A 72 -12.44 -7.20 20.70
N VAL A 73 -13.71 -7.09 20.29
CA VAL A 73 -14.88 -7.08 21.19
C VAL A 73 -15.62 -8.41 21.12
N GLU A 74 -16.14 -8.77 19.95
CA GLU A 74 -16.99 -9.96 19.79
C GLU A 74 -16.20 -11.27 19.79
N TYR A 75 -14.94 -11.24 19.32
CA TYR A 75 -14.05 -12.41 19.30
C TYR A 75 -12.88 -12.30 20.30
N ARG A 76 -13.05 -11.50 21.36
CA ARG A 76 -11.99 -11.24 22.34
C ARG A 76 -11.39 -12.52 22.90
N ASP A 77 -12.22 -13.46 23.34
CA ASP A 77 -11.76 -14.71 23.95
C ASP A 77 -10.90 -15.55 22.98
N GLN A 78 -11.20 -15.51 21.69
CA GLN A 78 -10.43 -16.22 20.67
C GLN A 78 -9.10 -15.52 20.39
N VAL A 79 -9.06 -14.18 20.46
CA VAL A 79 -7.83 -13.39 20.38
C VAL A 79 -6.94 -13.67 21.59
N GLU A 80 -7.49 -13.60 22.80
CA GLU A 80 -6.76 -13.83 24.05
C GLU A 80 -6.27 -15.27 24.18
N SER A 81 -7.05 -16.25 23.71
CA SER A 81 -6.64 -17.65 23.70
C SER A 81 -5.67 -18.01 22.56
N GLY A 82 -5.27 -17.05 21.72
CA GLY A 82 -4.42 -17.29 20.55
C GLY A 82 -5.07 -18.09 19.42
N ARG A 83 -6.40 -18.32 19.46
CA ARG A 83 -7.11 -19.07 18.42
C ARG A 83 -7.42 -18.22 17.18
N LEU A 84 -7.41 -16.90 17.34
CA LEU A 84 -7.66 -15.94 16.28
C LEU A 84 -6.61 -14.83 16.28
N LYS A 85 -6.12 -14.47 15.09
CA LYS A 85 -5.23 -13.31 14.91
C LYS A 85 -5.69 -12.42 13.76
N LEU A 86 -5.77 -11.12 14.03
CA LEU A 86 -6.00 -10.09 13.01
C LEU A 86 -4.67 -9.51 12.53
N PHE A 87 -4.49 -9.49 11.21
CA PHE A 87 -3.39 -8.85 10.53
C PHE A 87 -3.91 -7.71 9.67
N LEU A 88 -3.32 -6.53 9.84
CA LEU A 88 -3.66 -5.30 9.12
C LEU A 88 -2.47 -4.98 8.23
N CYS A 89 -2.63 -5.18 6.92
CA CYS A 89 -1.56 -5.24 5.94
C CYS A 89 -1.62 -4.10 4.92
#